data_AF-A0A956EMH0-F1
#
_entry.id   AF-A0A956EMH0-F1
#
_cell.length_a   1.000
_cell.length_b   1.000
_cell.length_c   1.000
_cell.angle_alpha   90.00
_cell.angle_beta   90.00
_cell.angle_gamma   90.00
#
_symmetry.space_group_name_H-M   'P 1'
#
loop_
_entity.id
_entity.type
_entity.pdbx_description
1 polymer ?
#
loop_
_entity_poly.entity_id
_entity_poly.type
_entity_poly.pdbx_seq_one_letter_code
_entity_poly.pdbx_strand_id
1 'polypeptide(L)'
;AELAGPASARSAAVASMSPGTGPSIDAPPPLLGHFVGHVDDLAAALAFVGRWAFTGEPLPPPESRPLFTGPAPIPGGALADGFGVLLLSLVVDEAADDGGSRPFTWPREAPELPASWRPAAILSQSAPLFAAPAPRLPPLAESHERIARKDDLYLLGVVDRCELREGVQSCLRWAQVLAHGHGRWRGGYLPAAEVAPLEGWVRAKSGLPRALAVPAAIVGDEALVVLLARTRDYELHRATLRLPRDGDAFPAFELALEGEVAVIRQGEREAARLPLNAGLDARPR
;
A
#
# COMPACT_ATOMS: atom_id res chain seq x y z
N ALA A 1 -17.53 -3.59 11.08
CA ALA A 1 -16.73 -2.39 10.79
C ALA A 1 -16.44 -1.63 12.09
N GLU A 2 -15.25 -1.05 12.19
CA GLU A 2 -14.84 -0.17 13.28
C GLU A 2 -14.80 1.27 12.78
N LEU A 3 -15.66 2.12 13.35
CA LEU A 3 -15.88 3.51 12.91
C LEU A 3 -15.62 4.49 14.06
N ALA A 4 -15.00 5.63 13.76
CA ALA A 4 -14.86 6.76 14.68
C ALA A 4 -15.73 7.94 14.23
N GLY A 5 -16.33 8.66 15.18
CA GLY A 5 -17.26 9.78 14.93
C GLY A 5 -18.47 9.76 15.86
N PRO A 6 -19.42 10.71 15.74
CA PRO A 6 -20.63 10.75 16.57
C PRO A 6 -21.49 9.48 16.46
N ALA A 7 -22.12 9.03 17.56
CA ALA A 7 -22.83 7.74 17.59
C ALA A 7 -23.99 7.64 16.57
N SER A 8 -24.76 8.73 16.38
CA SER A 8 -25.83 8.79 15.39
C SER A 8 -25.29 8.69 13.97
N ALA A 9 -24.19 9.38 13.67
CA ALA A 9 -23.52 9.34 12.38
C ALA A 9 -22.95 7.93 12.08
N ARG A 10 -22.34 7.28 13.08
CA ARG A 10 -21.85 5.90 12.93
C ARG A 10 -22.98 4.92 12.64
N SER A 11 -24.13 5.08 13.28
CA SER A 11 -25.30 4.20 13.06
C SER A 11 -25.86 4.36 11.64
N ALA A 12 -25.99 5.60 11.16
CA ALA A 12 -26.39 5.89 9.79
C ALA A 12 -25.37 5.34 8.76
N ALA A 13 -24.08 5.51 9.04
CA ALA A 13 -23.01 4.98 8.21
C ALA A 13 -23.05 3.46 8.10
N VAL A 14 -23.19 2.74 9.22
CA VAL A 14 -23.35 1.27 9.25
C VAL A 14 -24.55 0.82 8.40
N ALA A 15 -25.70 1.46 8.54
CA ALA A 15 -26.89 1.12 7.75
C ALA A 15 -26.66 1.32 6.24
N SER A 16 -25.83 2.28 5.83
CA SER A 16 -25.50 2.53 4.43
C SER A 16 -24.51 1.50 3.83
N MET A 17 -23.74 0.81 4.68
CA MET A 17 -22.68 -0.09 4.23
C MET A 17 -23.22 -1.34 3.55
N SER A 18 -24.34 -1.87 4.05
CA SER A 18 -25.04 -3.02 3.46
C SER A 18 -26.56 -2.81 3.45
N PRO A 19 -27.08 -2.05 2.47
CA PRO A 19 -28.52 -1.81 2.34
C PRO A 19 -29.28 -3.14 2.19
N GLY A 20 -30.22 -3.41 3.09
CA GLY A 20 -31.09 -4.60 3.03
C GLY A 20 -30.55 -5.87 3.73
N THR A 21 -29.29 -5.88 4.18
CA THR A 21 -28.74 -6.99 5.00
C THR A 21 -28.16 -6.52 6.34
N GLY A 22 -28.06 -5.21 6.56
CA GLY A 22 -27.59 -4.61 7.80
C GLY A 22 -28.64 -4.53 8.92
N PRO A 23 -28.22 -4.23 10.16
CA PRO A 23 -29.13 -4.04 11.29
C PRO A 23 -30.08 -2.86 11.08
N SER A 24 -31.32 -2.98 11.57
CA SER A 24 -32.33 -1.90 11.51
C SER A 24 -31.86 -0.64 12.25
N ILE A 25 -32.22 0.54 11.72
CA ILE A 25 -31.86 1.86 12.26
C ILE A 25 -32.38 2.07 13.71
N ASP A 26 -33.43 1.34 14.10
CA ASP A 26 -34.06 1.42 15.43
C ASP A 26 -33.36 0.57 16.52
N ALA A 27 -32.28 -0.14 16.19
CA ALA A 27 -31.51 -0.89 17.18
C ALA A 27 -30.63 0.05 18.04
N PRO A 28 -30.47 -0.20 19.35
CA PRO A 28 -29.60 0.62 20.20
C PRO A 28 -28.17 0.66 19.64
N PRO A 29 -27.48 1.81 19.70
CA PRO A 29 -26.19 2.00 19.05
C PRO A 29 -25.18 1.00 19.61
N PRO A 30 -24.67 0.06 18.80
CA PRO A 30 -23.77 -0.95 19.33
C PRO A 30 -22.40 -0.36 19.69
N LEU A 31 -21.61 -1.08 20.49
CA LEU A 31 -20.23 -0.72 20.82
C LEU A 31 -19.29 -1.01 19.62
N LEU A 32 -18.04 -0.53 19.68
CA LEU A 32 -17.00 -0.71 18.66
C LEU A 32 -16.97 -2.14 18.09
N GLY A 33 -17.10 -2.29 16.76
CA GLY A 33 -17.11 -3.58 16.06
C GLY A 33 -18.50 -4.02 15.56
N HIS A 34 -19.14 -3.22 14.71
CA HIS A 34 -20.51 -3.47 14.25
C HIS A 34 -20.59 -4.55 13.17
N PHE A 35 -21.53 -5.48 13.31
CA PHE A 35 -22.05 -6.21 12.16
C PHE A 35 -22.73 -5.20 11.22
N VAL A 36 -22.27 -5.16 9.97
CA VAL A 36 -22.74 -4.18 8.98
C VAL A 36 -23.66 -4.80 7.94
N GLY A 37 -23.59 -6.12 7.75
CA GLY A 37 -24.45 -6.88 6.85
C GLY A 37 -23.78 -8.16 6.35
N HIS A 38 -24.45 -8.86 5.45
CA HIS A 38 -23.96 -10.09 4.80
C HIS A 38 -23.56 -9.82 3.35
N VAL A 39 -22.60 -10.62 2.88
CA VAL A 39 -22.21 -10.77 1.48
C VAL A 39 -22.21 -12.26 1.13
N ASP A 40 -22.51 -12.60 -0.11
CA ASP A 40 -22.83 -13.99 -0.48
C ASP A 40 -21.59 -14.85 -0.78
N ASP A 41 -20.52 -14.25 -1.32
CA ASP A 41 -19.33 -14.96 -1.75
C ASP A 41 -18.03 -14.13 -1.59
N LEU A 42 -16.89 -14.75 -1.89
CA LEU A 42 -15.57 -14.11 -1.82
C LEU A 42 -15.46 -12.88 -2.74
N ALA A 43 -16.02 -12.94 -3.95
CA ALA A 43 -15.94 -11.82 -4.89
C ALA A 43 -16.73 -10.61 -4.35
N ALA A 44 -17.91 -10.85 -3.78
CA ALA A 44 -18.71 -9.85 -3.09
C ALA A 44 -18.00 -9.31 -1.84
N ALA A 45 -17.32 -10.15 -1.07
CA ALA A 45 -16.52 -9.73 0.08
C ALA A 45 -15.34 -8.83 -0.33
N LEU A 46 -14.60 -9.19 -1.38
CA LEU A 46 -13.51 -8.38 -1.92
C LEU A 46 -14.01 -7.05 -2.48
N ALA A 47 -15.13 -7.06 -3.20
CA ALA A 47 -15.77 -5.85 -3.71
C ALA A 47 -16.26 -4.95 -2.56
N PHE A 48 -16.80 -5.54 -1.49
CA PHE A 48 -17.21 -4.82 -0.29
C PHE A 48 -16.02 -4.13 0.40
N VAL A 49 -14.92 -4.87 0.62
CA VAL A 49 -13.70 -4.30 1.19
C VAL A 49 -13.17 -3.19 0.29
N GLY A 50 -13.05 -3.41 -1.02
CA GLY A 50 -12.55 -2.41 -1.96
C GLY A 50 -13.38 -1.12 -1.97
N ARG A 51 -14.71 -1.24 -2.01
CA ARG A 51 -15.65 -0.11 -2.02
C ARG A 51 -15.50 0.78 -0.79
N TRP A 52 -15.37 0.17 0.38
CA TRP A 52 -15.37 0.90 1.65
C TRP A 52 -13.96 1.27 2.14
N ALA A 53 -12.93 0.57 1.67
CA ALA A 53 -11.55 0.89 1.99
C ALA A 53 -11.12 2.25 1.46
N PHE A 54 -11.50 2.59 0.23
CA PHE A 54 -11.15 3.86 -0.41
C PHE A 54 -12.29 4.35 -1.28
N THR A 55 -12.37 5.66 -1.46
CA THR A 55 -13.34 6.29 -2.37
C THR A 55 -12.65 7.30 -3.25
N GLY A 56 -12.92 7.22 -4.56
CA GLY A 56 -12.29 8.03 -5.60
C GLY A 56 -11.91 7.17 -6.80
N GLU A 57 -11.34 7.83 -7.82
CA GLU A 57 -10.79 7.12 -8.97
C GLU A 57 -9.58 6.26 -8.57
N PRO A 58 -9.40 5.07 -9.17
CA PRO A 58 -8.21 4.27 -8.97
C PRO A 58 -6.94 5.05 -9.30
N LEU A 59 -5.95 4.95 -8.44
CA LEU A 59 -4.64 5.52 -8.69
C LEU A 59 -3.90 4.74 -9.78
N PRO A 60 -2.96 5.38 -10.51
CA PRO A 60 -2.15 4.69 -11.50
C PRO A 60 -1.27 3.60 -10.85
N PRO A 61 -0.82 2.60 -11.64
CA PRO A 61 0.04 1.53 -11.13
C PRO A 61 1.41 2.07 -10.70
N PRO A 62 2.14 1.36 -9.81
CA PRO A 62 3.46 1.74 -9.32
C PRO A 62 4.54 2.01 -10.38
N GLU A 63 4.51 1.30 -11.50
CA GLU A 63 5.40 1.56 -12.65
C GLU A 63 5.06 2.84 -13.43
N SER A 64 4.01 3.57 -13.04
CA SER A 64 3.71 4.88 -13.61
C SER A 64 4.88 5.84 -13.42
N ARG A 65 5.39 6.34 -14.55
CA ARG A 65 6.57 7.21 -14.61
C ARG A 65 6.23 8.69 -14.38
N PRO A 66 5.20 9.25 -15.05
CA PRO A 66 4.79 10.62 -14.75
C PRO A 66 4.42 10.75 -13.28
N LEU A 67 4.78 11.88 -12.68
CA LEU A 67 4.30 12.20 -11.35
C LEU A 67 2.77 12.28 -11.39
N PHE A 68 2.11 11.54 -10.51
CA PHE A 68 0.66 11.66 -10.34
C PHE A 68 0.36 12.51 -9.11
N THR A 69 0.12 13.80 -9.32
CA THR A 69 -0.17 14.78 -8.26
C THR A 69 -1.67 15.02 -8.06
N GLY A 70 -2.52 14.21 -8.69
CA GLY A 70 -3.98 14.30 -8.58
C GLY A 70 -4.54 13.98 -7.18
N PRO A 71 -5.88 14.01 -7.02
CA PRO A 71 -6.54 13.68 -5.77
C PRO A 71 -6.11 12.31 -5.24
N ALA A 72 -5.88 12.21 -3.93
CA ALA A 72 -5.62 10.94 -3.26
C ALA A 72 -6.96 10.42 -2.69
N PRO A 73 -7.40 9.21 -3.06
CA PRO A 73 -8.57 8.60 -2.44
C PRO A 73 -8.46 8.53 -0.91
N ILE A 74 -9.50 8.92 -0.20
CA ILE A 74 -9.47 8.94 1.27
C ILE A 74 -9.79 7.53 1.79
N PRO A 75 -9.02 6.98 2.75
CA PRO A 75 -9.40 5.74 3.43
C PRO A 75 -10.79 5.88 4.08
N GLY A 76 -11.75 5.03 3.71
CA GLY A 76 -13.13 5.18 4.16
C GLY A 76 -13.85 6.43 3.61
N GLY A 77 -13.36 7.02 2.50
CA GLY A 77 -13.80 8.33 2.01
C GLY A 77 -15.32 8.50 1.87
N ALA A 78 -16.03 7.50 1.34
CA ALA A 78 -17.49 7.54 1.20
C ALA A 78 -18.21 7.70 2.55
N LEU A 79 -17.63 7.17 3.64
CA LEU A 79 -18.17 7.30 4.99
C LEU A 79 -17.84 8.67 5.60
N ALA A 80 -16.66 9.20 5.29
CA ALA A 80 -16.25 10.55 5.70
C ALA A 80 -17.12 11.61 5.01
N ASP A 81 -17.31 11.51 3.70
CA ASP A 81 -18.06 12.48 2.91
C ASP A 81 -19.57 12.41 3.20
N GLY A 82 -20.12 11.20 3.34
CA GLY A 82 -21.55 10.99 3.55
C GLY A 82 -22.01 11.21 5.00
N PHE A 83 -21.17 10.90 5.98
CA PHE A 83 -21.58 10.85 7.39
C PHE A 83 -20.61 11.53 8.36
N GLY A 84 -19.45 12.02 7.90
CA GLY A 84 -18.44 12.60 8.78
C GLY A 84 -17.80 11.59 9.73
N VAL A 85 -17.76 10.30 9.36
CA VAL A 85 -17.16 9.23 10.16
C VAL A 85 -15.92 8.65 9.49
N LEU A 86 -14.96 8.24 10.31
CA LEU A 86 -13.72 7.62 9.85
C LEU A 86 -13.82 6.10 9.96
N LEU A 87 -13.42 5.40 8.91
CA LEU A 87 -13.25 3.94 8.94
C LEU A 87 -11.88 3.58 9.52
N LEU A 88 -11.85 2.87 10.63
CA LEU A 88 -10.61 2.39 11.26
C LEU A 88 -10.23 1.00 10.73
N SER A 89 -11.20 0.08 10.66
CA SER A 89 -10.99 -1.26 10.10
C SER A 89 -12.27 -1.94 9.65
N LEU A 90 -12.14 -2.89 8.72
CA LEU A 90 -13.21 -3.82 8.33
C LEU A 90 -12.85 -5.23 8.81
N VAL A 91 -13.87 -5.97 9.24
CA VAL A 91 -13.77 -7.40 9.57
C VAL A 91 -14.84 -8.07 8.72
N VAL A 92 -14.45 -9.13 8.01
CA VAL A 92 -15.39 -10.04 7.34
C VAL A 92 -15.05 -11.44 7.80
N ASP A 93 -16.06 -12.07 8.39
CA ASP A 93 -16.02 -13.45 8.86
C ASP A 93 -16.92 -14.31 7.98
N GLU A 94 -16.66 -15.60 7.96
CA GLU A 94 -17.53 -16.60 7.37
C GLU A 94 -18.66 -16.93 8.35
N ALA A 95 -19.86 -17.21 7.82
CA ALA A 95 -20.93 -17.79 8.63
C ALA A 95 -20.52 -19.19 9.10
N ALA A 96 -20.80 -19.50 10.37
CA ALA A 96 -20.61 -20.83 10.93
C ALA A 96 -21.94 -21.59 10.97
N ASP A 97 -21.88 -22.92 10.88
CA ASP A 97 -23.06 -23.80 10.84
C ASP A 97 -23.92 -23.72 12.12
N ASP A 98 -23.33 -23.27 13.23
CA ASP A 98 -24.00 -23.06 14.52
C ASP A 98 -24.73 -21.71 14.62
N GLY A 99 -24.76 -20.94 13.53
CA GLY A 99 -25.33 -19.59 13.49
C GLY A 99 -24.38 -18.50 14.01
N GLY A 100 -23.14 -18.86 14.35
CA GLY A 100 -22.07 -17.91 14.70
C GLY A 100 -21.30 -17.38 13.49
N SER A 101 -20.17 -16.73 13.78
CA SER A 101 -19.18 -16.35 12.77
C SER A 101 -17.82 -16.97 13.08
N ARG A 102 -17.03 -17.25 12.03
CA ARG A 102 -15.66 -17.75 12.15
C ARG A 102 -14.72 -17.00 11.22
N PRO A 103 -13.43 -16.85 11.57
CA PRO A 103 -12.47 -16.18 10.71
C PRO A 103 -12.41 -16.81 9.32
N PHE A 104 -12.52 -15.98 8.28
CA PHE A 104 -12.36 -16.41 6.90
C PHE A 104 -10.87 -16.44 6.49
N THR A 105 -10.49 -17.45 5.71
CA THR A 105 -9.12 -17.53 5.16
C THR A 105 -9.07 -16.79 3.83
N TRP A 106 -8.45 -15.61 3.84
CA TRP A 106 -8.39 -14.76 2.66
C TRP A 106 -7.36 -15.23 1.62
N PRO A 107 -7.65 -15.07 0.32
CA PRO A 107 -6.68 -15.29 -0.74
C PRO A 107 -5.47 -14.37 -0.55
N ARG A 108 -4.27 -14.89 -0.75
CA ARG A 108 -3.01 -14.11 -0.65
C ARG A 108 -2.40 -13.75 -2.00
N GLU A 109 -2.81 -14.44 -3.05
CA GLU A 109 -2.26 -14.32 -4.39
C GLU A 109 -3.38 -14.44 -5.45
N ALA A 110 -3.06 -14.06 -6.68
CA ALA A 110 -3.94 -14.21 -7.85
C ALA A 110 -4.27 -15.70 -8.11
N PRO A 111 -5.40 -16.05 -8.77
CA PRO A 111 -6.30 -15.19 -9.56
C PRO A 111 -7.55 -14.68 -8.82
N GLU A 112 -7.70 -14.99 -7.53
CA GLU A 112 -8.94 -14.73 -6.77
C GLU A 112 -9.10 -13.25 -6.36
N LEU A 113 -8.04 -12.45 -6.50
CA LEU A 113 -8.01 -11.03 -6.15
C LEU A 113 -8.52 -10.14 -7.31
N PRO A 114 -9.09 -8.96 -7.03
CA PRO A 114 -9.35 -7.96 -8.07
C PRO A 114 -8.06 -7.63 -8.82
N ALA A 115 -8.13 -7.44 -10.14
CA ALA A 115 -6.95 -7.18 -10.97
C ALA A 115 -6.17 -5.91 -10.57
N SER A 116 -6.83 -4.96 -9.90
CA SER A 116 -6.20 -3.75 -9.36
C SER A 116 -5.44 -3.99 -8.04
N TRP A 117 -5.63 -5.14 -7.40
CA TRP A 117 -5.00 -5.47 -6.13
C TRP A 117 -3.74 -6.29 -6.40
N ARG A 118 -2.58 -5.65 -6.24
CA ARG A 118 -1.29 -6.29 -6.48
C ARG A 118 -0.69 -6.77 -5.16
N PRO A 119 -0.48 -8.08 -4.96
CA PRO A 119 0.20 -8.56 -3.76
C PRO A 119 1.55 -7.88 -3.56
N ALA A 120 1.81 -7.48 -2.32
CA ALA A 120 3.02 -6.76 -1.92
C ALA A 120 3.46 -7.21 -0.52
N ALA A 121 4.62 -6.72 -0.10
CA ALA A 121 5.17 -6.94 1.23
C ALA A 121 5.71 -5.64 1.82
N ILE A 122 5.64 -5.54 3.14
CA ILE A 122 6.30 -4.49 3.90
C ILE A 122 7.77 -4.87 4.08
N LEU A 123 8.67 -3.92 3.90
CA LEU A 123 10.11 -4.16 4.09
C LEU A 123 10.51 -4.19 5.56
N SER A 124 10.05 -3.19 6.31
CA SER A 124 10.28 -3.07 7.74
C SER A 124 9.48 -4.10 8.54
N GLN A 125 9.94 -4.42 9.76
CA GLN A 125 9.21 -5.33 10.67
C GLN A 125 7.80 -4.80 11.00
N SER A 126 7.65 -3.49 11.02
CA SER A 126 6.37 -2.80 11.07
C SER A 126 6.48 -1.46 10.37
N ALA A 127 5.37 -0.96 9.80
CA ALA A 127 5.31 0.33 9.14
C ALA A 127 4.12 1.16 9.64
N PRO A 128 4.30 2.49 9.80
CA PRO A 128 3.21 3.40 10.13
C PRO A 128 2.27 3.57 8.93
N LEU A 129 0.97 3.32 9.14
CA LEU A 129 -0.04 3.52 8.11
C LEU A 129 -0.62 4.94 8.24
N PHE A 130 -0.56 5.72 7.16
CA PHE A 130 -1.03 7.10 7.14
C PHE A 130 -2.40 7.21 6.46
N ALA A 131 -3.23 8.13 6.95
CA ALA A 131 -4.54 8.39 6.35
C ALA A 131 -4.45 9.25 5.09
N ALA A 132 -3.40 10.08 4.98
CA ALA A 132 -3.18 10.97 3.84
C ALA A 132 -1.69 11.02 3.48
N PRO A 133 -1.35 11.07 2.18
CA PRO A 133 0.01 11.28 1.72
C PRO A 133 0.43 12.75 1.85
N ALA A 134 1.71 13.02 2.09
CA ALA A 134 2.28 14.36 2.21
C ALA A 134 3.60 14.51 1.43
N PRO A 135 4.05 15.73 1.09
CA PRO A 135 5.29 15.92 0.32
C PRO A 135 6.57 15.43 0.99
N ARG A 136 6.53 15.25 2.32
CA ARG A 136 7.58 14.64 3.13
C ARG A 136 6.96 13.57 4.02
N LEU A 137 7.79 12.69 4.57
CA LEU A 137 7.35 11.72 5.57
C LEU A 137 6.83 12.48 6.81
N PRO A 138 5.54 12.34 7.17
CA PRO A 138 5.02 12.97 8.37
C PRO A 138 5.63 12.36 9.64
N PRO A 139 5.60 13.08 10.78
CA PRO A 139 5.89 12.50 12.08
C PRO A 139 5.06 11.23 12.32
N LEU A 140 5.64 10.25 13.03
CA LEU A 140 4.96 8.99 13.35
C LEU A 140 3.64 9.19 14.12
N ALA A 141 3.52 10.29 14.88
CA ALA A 141 2.30 10.65 15.61
C ALA A 141 1.10 10.95 14.69
N GLU A 142 1.33 11.20 13.40
CA GLU A 142 0.27 11.41 12.40
C GLU A 142 -0.17 10.11 11.73
N SER A 143 0.49 8.98 12.04
CA SER A 143 -0.02 7.66 11.63
C SER A 143 -1.19 7.25 12.50
N HIS A 144 -2.19 6.60 11.90
CA HIS A 144 -3.39 6.17 12.62
C HIS A 144 -3.32 4.70 13.05
N GLU A 145 -2.35 3.94 12.53
CA GLU A 145 -2.20 2.51 12.77
C GLU A 145 -0.76 2.06 12.48
N ARG A 146 -0.39 0.89 12.99
CA ARG A 146 0.83 0.17 12.56
C ARG A 146 0.46 -1.18 11.96
N ILE A 147 1.07 -1.50 10.84
CA ILE A 147 0.94 -2.80 10.17
C ILE A 147 2.26 -3.56 10.27
N ALA A 148 2.17 -4.88 10.45
CA ALA A 148 3.31 -5.75 10.67
C ALA A 148 3.74 -6.45 9.39
N ARG A 149 5.02 -6.79 9.27
CA ARG A 149 5.58 -7.48 8.10
C ARG A 149 4.87 -8.79 7.72
N LYS A 150 4.27 -9.46 8.71
CA LYS A 150 3.53 -10.72 8.56
C LYS A 150 2.10 -10.53 8.05
N ASP A 151 1.62 -9.29 8.00
CA ASP A 151 0.28 -8.99 7.50
C ASP A 151 0.30 -9.10 5.97
N ASP A 152 -0.82 -9.54 5.39
CA ASP A 152 -0.99 -9.57 3.95
C ASP A 152 -1.16 -8.13 3.44
N LEU A 153 -0.43 -7.76 2.39
CA LEU A 153 -0.44 -6.39 1.84
C LEU A 153 -0.80 -6.40 0.36
N TYR A 154 -1.69 -5.50 -0.03
CA TYR A 154 -2.10 -5.29 -1.42
C TYR A 154 -1.83 -3.84 -1.81
N LEU A 155 -1.07 -3.64 -2.88
CA LEU A 155 -0.83 -2.35 -3.49
C LEU A 155 -1.92 -2.06 -4.52
N LEU A 156 -2.62 -0.93 -4.35
CA LEU A 156 -3.72 -0.51 -5.21
C LEU A 156 -3.29 0.49 -6.29
N GLY A 157 -2.25 1.28 -6.01
CA GLY A 157 -1.72 2.29 -6.91
C GLY A 157 -0.77 3.25 -6.18
N VAL A 158 -0.30 4.26 -6.91
CA VAL A 158 0.64 5.25 -6.37
C VAL A 158 0.17 6.68 -6.60
N VAL A 159 0.58 7.56 -5.68
CA VAL A 159 0.35 9.00 -5.77
C VAL A 159 1.58 9.75 -5.30
N ASP A 160 1.86 10.87 -5.93
CA ASP A 160 3.02 11.70 -5.63
C ASP A 160 2.55 12.99 -4.93
N ARG A 161 3.26 13.36 -3.88
CA ARG A 161 3.03 14.63 -3.19
C ARG A 161 4.30 15.44 -3.27
N CYS A 162 4.16 16.66 -3.77
CA CYS A 162 5.28 17.53 -4.06
C CYS A 162 5.15 18.84 -3.30
N GLU A 163 6.28 19.44 -3.00
CA GLU A 163 6.39 20.80 -2.52
C GLU A 163 7.58 21.48 -3.20
N LEU A 164 7.54 22.82 -3.26
CA LEU A 164 8.63 23.65 -3.72
C LEU A 164 9.14 24.45 -2.52
N ARG A 165 10.38 24.21 -2.09
CA ARG A 165 11.03 25.01 -1.05
C ARG A 165 12.35 25.53 -1.56
N GLU A 166 12.57 26.84 -1.42
CA GLU A 166 13.82 27.50 -1.83
C GLU A 166 14.22 27.19 -3.29
N GLY A 167 13.22 27.05 -4.18
CA GLY A 167 13.42 26.72 -5.60
C GLY A 167 13.72 25.24 -5.88
N VAL A 168 13.79 24.39 -4.85
CA VAL A 168 14.03 22.95 -4.98
C VAL A 168 12.70 22.20 -4.85
N GLN A 169 12.30 21.50 -5.92
CA GLN A 169 11.15 20.61 -5.88
C GLN A 169 11.51 19.34 -5.10
N SER A 170 10.65 18.94 -4.16
CA SER A 170 10.76 17.66 -3.47
C SER A 170 9.43 16.93 -3.59
N CYS A 171 9.46 15.68 -4.05
CA CYS A 171 8.29 14.83 -4.15
C CYS A 171 8.54 13.52 -3.40
N LEU A 172 7.55 13.07 -2.62
CA LEU A 172 7.52 11.74 -2.04
C LEU A 172 6.45 10.91 -2.75
N ARG A 173 6.84 9.71 -3.21
CA ARG A 173 5.91 8.74 -3.77
C ARG A 173 5.28 7.91 -2.65
N TRP A 174 3.97 7.82 -2.69
CA TRP A 174 3.16 7.06 -1.74
C TRP A 174 2.48 5.90 -2.44
N ALA A 175 2.52 4.75 -1.79
CA ALA A 175 1.75 3.57 -2.13
C ALA A 175 0.41 3.62 -1.40
N GLN A 176 -0.69 3.53 -2.16
CA GLN A 176 -2.02 3.27 -1.62
C GLN A 176 -2.14 1.78 -1.36
N VAL A 177 -2.37 1.38 -0.12
CA VAL A 177 -2.35 -0.01 0.29
C VAL A 177 -3.59 -0.43 1.05
N LEU A 178 -3.91 -1.71 0.92
CA LEU A 178 -4.78 -2.46 1.82
C LEU A 178 -3.95 -3.49 2.57
N ALA A 179 -4.02 -3.46 3.90
CA ALA A 179 -3.39 -4.44 4.76
C ALA A 179 -4.46 -5.32 5.41
N HIS A 180 -4.22 -6.63 5.43
CA HIS A 180 -5.04 -7.60 6.15
C HIS A 180 -4.19 -8.34 7.18
N GLY A 181 -4.54 -8.17 8.45
CA GLY A 181 -3.80 -8.76 9.56
C GLY A 181 -4.67 -8.86 10.79
N HIS A 182 -4.57 -9.97 11.52
CA HIS A 182 -5.38 -10.24 12.71
C HIS A 182 -6.89 -10.16 12.44
N GLY A 183 -7.35 -10.64 11.27
CA GLY A 183 -8.75 -10.63 10.84
C GLY A 183 -9.30 -9.25 10.45
N ARG A 184 -8.43 -8.24 10.31
CA ARG A 184 -8.82 -6.85 10.06
C ARG A 184 -8.20 -6.32 8.79
N TRP A 185 -9.03 -5.72 7.95
CA TRP A 185 -8.66 -4.94 6.78
C TRP A 185 -8.52 -3.47 7.12
N ARG A 186 -7.42 -2.87 6.66
CA ARG A 186 -7.08 -1.47 6.92
C ARG A 186 -6.54 -0.83 5.64
N GLY A 187 -7.13 0.29 5.25
CA GLY A 187 -6.69 1.09 4.10
C GLY A 187 -5.82 2.24 4.54
N GLY A 188 -4.78 2.55 3.77
CA GLY A 188 -4.00 3.75 4.00
C GLY A 188 -2.84 3.91 3.04
N TYR A 189 -1.90 4.76 3.44
CA TYR A 189 -0.75 5.13 2.64
C TYR A 189 0.55 4.78 3.34
N LEU A 190 1.51 4.26 2.56
CA LEU A 190 2.89 4.02 2.95
C LEU A 190 3.83 4.75 2.00
N PRO A 191 5.01 5.20 2.45
CA PRO A 191 6.06 5.59 1.51
C PRO A 191 6.36 4.42 0.58
N ALA A 192 6.47 4.66 -0.73
CA ALA A 192 6.73 3.59 -1.69
C ALA A 192 8.05 2.84 -1.38
N ALA A 193 9.01 3.52 -0.76
CA ALA A 193 10.24 2.93 -0.24
C ALA A 193 10.05 1.82 0.81
N GLU A 194 8.86 1.66 1.40
CA GLU A 194 8.54 0.62 2.39
C GLU A 194 7.72 -0.55 1.82
N VAL A 195 7.39 -0.50 0.52
CA VAL A 195 6.52 -1.47 -0.15
C VAL A 195 7.26 -2.16 -1.28
N ALA A 196 7.35 -3.49 -1.23
CA ALA A 196 7.80 -4.32 -2.35
C ALA A 196 6.63 -5.07 -2.96
N PRO A 197 6.17 -4.74 -4.18
CA PRO A 197 5.34 -5.64 -4.96
C PRO A 197 5.98 -7.04 -5.06
N LEU A 198 5.16 -8.09 -5.02
CA LEU A 198 5.66 -9.46 -5.17
C LEU A 198 6.00 -9.79 -6.63
N GLU A 199 5.39 -9.07 -7.56
CA GLU A 199 5.78 -9.03 -8.97
C GLU A 199 6.87 -7.97 -9.24
N GLY A 200 7.46 -7.99 -10.43
CA GLY A 200 8.52 -7.05 -10.82
C GLY A 200 9.92 -7.41 -10.29
N TRP A 201 10.05 -8.44 -9.45
CA TRP A 201 11.36 -8.97 -9.05
C TRP A 201 12.08 -9.61 -10.24
N VAL A 202 13.22 -9.02 -10.60
CA VAL A 202 14.17 -9.61 -11.56
C VAL A 202 14.93 -10.72 -10.85
N ARG A 203 14.98 -11.91 -11.45
CA ARG A 203 15.59 -13.10 -10.83
C ARG A 203 16.73 -13.62 -11.68
N ALA A 204 17.82 -14.02 -11.04
CA ALA A 204 18.85 -14.79 -11.71
C ALA A 204 18.29 -16.17 -12.12
N LYS A 205 18.97 -16.86 -13.04
CA LYS A 205 18.55 -18.18 -13.55
C LYS A 205 18.34 -19.22 -12.44
N SER A 206 19.11 -19.13 -11.35
CA SER A 206 18.98 -20.05 -10.20
C SER A 206 17.84 -19.68 -9.24
N GLY A 207 17.09 -18.62 -9.52
CA GLY A 207 16.06 -18.04 -8.65
C GLY A 207 16.61 -16.99 -7.68
N LEU A 208 17.87 -17.12 -7.25
CA LEU A 208 18.62 -16.14 -6.47
C LEU A 208 19.94 -15.77 -7.15
N PRO A 209 20.47 -14.54 -6.95
CA PRO A 209 19.81 -13.42 -6.29
C PRO A 209 18.59 -12.95 -7.06
N ARG A 210 17.73 -12.18 -6.38
CA ARG A 210 16.64 -11.45 -7.01
C ARG A 210 16.64 -10.00 -6.55
N ALA A 211 16.27 -9.08 -7.42
CA ALA A 211 16.27 -7.66 -7.10
C ALA A 211 15.01 -6.96 -7.63
N LEU A 212 14.67 -5.85 -7.00
CA LEU A 212 13.56 -4.97 -7.35
C LEU A 212 14.03 -3.53 -7.15
N ALA A 213 13.72 -2.65 -8.09
CA ALA A 213 14.02 -1.22 -7.98
C ALA A 213 12.70 -0.44 -7.90
N VAL A 214 12.56 0.37 -6.85
CA VAL A 214 11.32 1.10 -6.52
C VAL A 214 11.58 2.60 -6.58
N PRO A 215 10.93 3.36 -7.46
CA PRO A 215 10.97 4.82 -7.43
C PRO A 215 10.33 5.32 -6.12
N ALA A 216 11.08 6.13 -5.36
CA ALA A 216 10.66 6.51 -4.00
C ALA A 216 10.43 8.01 -3.83
N ALA A 217 11.31 8.85 -4.38
CA ALA A 217 11.22 10.29 -4.21
C ALA A 217 11.95 11.05 -5.33
N ILE A 218 11.66 12.34 -5.47
CA ILE A 218 12.43 13.30 -6.26
C ILE A 218 12.91 14.40 -5.33
N VAL A 219 14.17 14.82 -5.49
CA VAL A 219 14.78 15.95 -4.77
C VAL A 219 15.62 16.76 -5.77
N GLY A 220 15.15 17.94 -6.12
CA GLY A 220 15.78 18.76 -7.16
C GLY A 220 15.82 18.01 -8.49
N ASP A 221 17.02 17.83 -9.02
CA ASP A 221 17.27 17.14 -10.29
C ASP A 221 17.54 15.63 -10.16
N GLU A 222 17.38 15.09 -8.96
CA GLU A 222 17.62 13.67 -8.68
C GLU A 222 16.32 12.94 -8.36
N ALA A 223 16.20 11.73 -8.88
CA ALA A 223 15.25 10.72 -8.44
C ALA A 223 15.95 9.72 -7.50
N LEU A 224 15.34 9.48 -6.35
CA LEU A 224 15.74 8.46 -5.40
C LEU A 224 15.02 7.15 -5.76
N VAL A 225 15.81 6.13 -6.09
CA VAL A 225 15.33 4.77 -6.37
C VAL A 225 15.86 3.84 -5.29
N VAL A 226 14.98 3.09 -4.65
CA VAL A 226 15.36 2.09 -3.66
C VAL A 226 15.56 0.76 -4.37
N LEU A 227 16.81 0.28 -4.36
CA LEU A 227 17.16 -1.07 -4.79
C LEU A 227 17.00 -2.03 -3.62
N LEU A 228 16.15 -3.02 -3.79
CA LEU A 228 15.94 -4.13 -2.88
C LEU A 228 16.55 -5.38 -3.49
N ALA A 229 17.28 -6.16 -2.70
CA ALA A 229 17.86 -7.40 -3.18
C ALA A 229 17.71 -8.50 -2.15
N ARG A 230 17.33 -9.69 -2.58
CA ARG A 230 17.46 -10.91 -1.78
C ARG A 230 18.62 -11.72 -2.33
N THR A 231 19.68 -11.85 -1.55
CA THR A 231 20.88 -12.58 -2.00
C THR A 231 20.79 -14.05 -1.62
N ARG A 232 21.87 -14.81 -1.84
CA ARG A 232 21.94 -16.24 -1.55
C ARG A 232 21.99 -16.56 -0.05
N ASP A 233 22.27 -15.56 0.78
CA ASP A 233 22.13 -15.66 2.24
C ASP A 233 20.66 -15.62 2.70
N TYR A 234 19.71 -15.44 1.77
CA TYR A 234 18.28 -15.30 2.00
C TYR A 234 17.87 -14.04 2.78
N GLU A 235 18.80 -13.14 3.05
CA GLU A 235 18.54 -11.86 3.69
C GLU A 235 18.06 -10.83 2.66
N LEU A 236 17.27 -9.86 3.14
CA LEU A 236 16.81 -8.74 2.34
C LEU A 236 17.76 -7.56 2.58
N HIS A 237 18.39 -7.12 1.51
CA HIS A 237 19.26 -5.96 1.49
C HIS A 237 18.62 -4.78 0.77
N ARG A 238 19.05 -3.57 1.14
CA ARG A 238 18.52 -2.31 0.61
C ARG A 238 19.63 -1.30 0.34
N ALA A 239 19.61 -0.68 -0.83
CA ALA A 239 20.40 0.50 -1.17
C ALA A 239 19.51 1.61 -1.74
N THR A 240 19.84 2.87 -1.46
CA THR A 240 19.21 4.02 -2.10
C THR A 240 20.13 4.56 -3.18
N LEU A 241 19.63 4.65 -4.40
CA LEU A 241 20.34 5.13 -5.58
C LEU A 241 19.83 6.53 -5.93
N ARG A 242 20.74 7.37 -6.38
CA ARG A 242 20.44 8.68 -6.96
C ARG A 242 20.60 8.56 -8.46
N LEU A 243 19.52 8.75 -9.20
CA LEU A 243 19.50 8.78 -10.65
C LEU A 243 19.09 10.18 -11.11
N PRO A 244 19.58 10.68 -12.25
CA PRO A 244 19.03 11.89 -12.87
C PRO A 244 17.53 11.73 -13.12
N ARG A 245 16.73 12.74 -12.79
CA ARG A 245 15.29 12.76 -13.11
C ARG A 245 15.05 12.97 -14.62
N ASP A 246 13.86 12.58 -15.08
CA ASP A 246 13.44 12.76 -16.48
C ASP A 246 12.38 13.87 -16.56
N GLY A 247 12.83 15.12 -16.70
CA GLY A 247 11.95 16.30 -16.64
C GLY A 247 11.16 16.36 -15.33
N ASP A 248 9.83 16.30 -15.43
CA ASP A 248 8.89 16.30 -14.31
C ASP A 248 8.44 14.87 -13.90
N ALA A 249 9.23 13.85 -14.24
CA ALA A 249 8.90 12.45 -13.99
C ALA A 249 10.04 11.68 -13.31
N PHE A 250 9.69 10.52 -12.76
CA PHE A 250 10.69 9.52 -12.41
C PHE A 250 11.37 9.01 -13.69
N PRO A 251 12.69 8.76 -13.67
CA PRO A 251 13.39 8.28 -14.84
C PRO A 251 12.88 6.91 -15.26
N ALA A 252 12.80 6.70 -16.58
CA ALA A 252 12.73 5.33 -17.10
C ALA A 252 14.05 4.63 -16.80
N PHE A 253 13.97 3.45 -16.20
CA PHE A 253 15.12 2.59 -16.00
C PHE A 253 14.77 1.12 -16.17
N GLU A 254 15.76 0.34 -16.54
CA GLU A 254 15.69 -1.11 -16.58
C GLU A 254 16.62 -1.69 -15.51
N LEU A 255 16.13 -2.68 -14.77
CA LEU A 255 16.92 -3.47 -13.84
C LEU A 255 17.24 -4.82 -14.48
N ALA A 256 18.52 -5.18 -14.50
CA ALA A 256 19.00 -6.49 -14.93
C ALA A 256 19.93 -7.11 -13.88
N LEU A 257 20.06 -8.44 -13.92
CA LEU A 257 21.01 -9.18 -13.10
C LEU A 257 22.08 -9.82 -13.96
N GLU A 258 23.33 -9.48 -13.68
CA GLU A 258 24.53 -10.04 -14.31
C GLU A 258 25.30 -10.86 -13.28
N GLY A 259 24.85 -12.11 -13.07
CA GLY A 259 25.35 -12.96 -11.99
C GLY A 259 24.92 -12.41 -10.62
N GLU A 260 25.90 -11.99 -9.81
CA GLU A 260 25.68 -11.39 -8.48
C GLU A 260 25.73 -9.86 -8.52
N VAL A 261 25.41 -9.25 -9.65
CA VAL A 261 25.46 -7.80 -9.84
C VAL A 261 24.12 -7.30 -10.36
N ALA A 262 23.56 -6.29 -9.70
CA ALA A 262 22.44 -5.52 -10.22
C ALA A 262 22.96 -4.41 -11.13
N VAL A 263 22.42 -4.34 -12.34
CA VAL A 263 22.72 -3.29 -13.32
C VAL A 263 21.45 -2.51 -13.60
N ILE A 264 21.53 -1.20 -13.42
CA ILE A 264 20.43 -0.28 -13.71
C ILE A 264 20.83 0.57 -14.91
N ARG A 265 20.00 0.55 -15.95
CA ARG A 265 20.21 1.28 -17.21
C ARG A 265 19.14 2.35 -17.40
N GLN A 266 19.54 3.52 -17.89
CA GLN A 266 18.65 4.58 -18.35
C GLN A 266 18.83 4.73 -19.86
N GLY A 267 17.97 4.06 -20.63
CA GLY A 267 18.22 3.82 -22.06
C GLY A 267 19.50 3.01 -22.25
N GLU A 268 20.39 3.46 -23.14
CA GLU A 268 21.67 2.79 -23.42
C GLU A 268 22.75 3.02 -22.34
N ARG A 269 22.52 3.94 -21.39
CA ARG A 269 23.52 4.30 -20.37
C ARG A 269 23.40 3.41 -19.14
N GLU A 270 24.50 2.79 -18.73
CA GLU A 270 24.62 2.21 -17.38
C GLU A 270 24.62 3.35 -16.35
N ALA A 271 23.55 3.43 -15.56
CA ALA A 271 23.37 4.45 -14.55
C ALA A 271 23.90 4.00 -13.18
N ALA A 272 23.80 2.71 -12.87
CA ALA A 272 24.38 2.13 -11.67
C ALA A 272 24.72 0.64 -11.85
N ARG A 273 25.76 0.19 -11.15
CA ARG A 273 26.20 -1.21 -11.10
C ARG A 273 26.58 -1.54 -9.66
N LEU A 274 25.82 -2.44 -9.03
CA LEU A 274 25.98 -2.76 -7.61
C LEU A 274 26.16 -4.26 -7.39
N PRO A 275 27.21 -4.69 -6.67
CA PRO A 275 27.30 -6.08 -6.25
C PRO A 275 26.19 -6.38 -5.23
N LEU A 276 25.51 -7.50 -5.43
CA LEU A 276 24.47 -8.02 -4.54
C LEU A 276 25.11 -8.92 -3.49
N ASN A 277 25.53 -8.31 -2.39
CA ASN A 277 26.12 -9.00 -1.24
C ASN A 277 25.74 -8.29 0.06
N ALA A 278 26.18 -8.82 1.19
CA ALA A 278 25.94 -8.25 2.52
C ALA A 278 26.42 -6.78 2.69
N GLY A 279 27.31 -6.29 1.81
CA GLY A 279 27.75 -4.89 1.79
C GLY A 279 26.76 -3.92 1.15
N LEU A 280 25.68 -4.41 0.52
CA LEU A 280 24.64 -3.56 -0.09
C LEU A 280 23.88 -2.72 0.96
N ASP A 281 23.76 -3.25 2.19
CA ASP A 281 23.12 -2.59 3.34
C ASP A 281 23.96 -1.49 3.97
N ALA A 282 24.89 -0.89 3.24
CA ALA A 282 25.71 0.20 3.73
C ALA A 282 24.81 1.40 4.09
N ARG A 283 24.34 1.40 5.35
CA ARG A 283 23.80 2.58 6.03
C ARG A 283 24.83 3.69 5.85
N PRO A 284 24.42 4.95 5.66
CA PRO A 284 25.34 6.06 5.85
C PRO A 284 26.04 5.83 7.20
N ARG A 285 27.38 5.75 7.17
CA ARG A 285 28.17 5.87 8.40
C ARG A 285 28.12 7.31 8.87
#